data_AF-A0AAW1D1L6-F1
#
_entry.id   AF-A0AAW1D1L6-F1
#
_cell.length_a   1.000
_cell.length_b   1.000
_cell.length_c   1.000
_cell.angle_alpha   90.00
_cell.angle_beta   90.00
_cell.angle_gamma   90.00
#
_symmetry.space_group_name_H-M   'P 1'
#
loop_
_entity.id
_entity.type
_entity.pdbx_description
1 polymer ?
#
loop_
_entity_poly.entity_id
_entity_poly.type
_entity_poly.pdbx_seq_one_letter_code
_entity_poly.pdbx_strand_id
1 'polypeptide(L)'
;MKVSAIEITVSNVDNTRMDLSIPGEKHIFLKAPSSQERQLWLVALGSSKACLTEGRRKESVPETSPETLKSKKSELRLYCDLLMQQVHMVKTAASKESGPDIEKITEGSNLLAATCDTFIKTLEDCMQLSSIAIASHEKAHQIGINNISKPTIPVMRMNSTEKKA
;
A
#
# COMPACT_ATOMS: atom_id res chain seq x y z
N MET A 1 22.77 -2.74 1.53
CA MET A 1 22.16 -1.41 1.22
C MET A 1 22.41 -0.52 2.43
N LYS A 2 23.27 0.50 2.32
CA LYS A 2 23.64 1.39 3.44
C LYS A 2 22.58 2.50 3.54
N VAL A 3 21.70 2.43 4.54
CA VAL A 3 20.68 3.47 4.76
C VAL A 3 21.26 4.48 5.74
N SER A 4 21.77 5.59 5.23
CA SER A 4 22.20 6.72 6.06
C SER A 4 20.98 7.58 6.40
N ALA A 5 20.74 7.84 7.69
CA ALA A 5 19.66 8.72 8.13
C ALA A 5 19.96 10.16 7.73
N ILE A 6 19.01 10.83 7.07
CA ILE A 6 19.12 12.25 6.72
C ILE A 6 18.43 13.08 7.81
N GLU A 7 19.14 14.08 8.31
CA GLU A 7 18.62 15.12 9.21
C GLU A 7 18.34 16.38 8.41
N ILE A 8 17.20 17.02 8.70
CA ILE A 8 16.74 18.22 8.02
C ILE A 8 16.69 19.33 9.06
N THR A 9 17.48 20.39 8.86
CA THR A 9 17.52 21.56 9.73
C THR A 9 16.89 22.76 9.03
N VAL A 10 15.98 23.43 9.73
CA VAL A 10 15.20 24.56 9.22
C VAL A 10 15.80 25.84 9.80
N SER A 11 16.22 26.78 8.96
CA SER A 11 16.70 28.08 9.43
C SER A 11 15.55 28.92 10.03
N ASN A 12 15.70 29.37 11.28
CA ASN A 12 14.70 30.24 11.94
C ASN A 12 14.81 31.73 11.53
N VAL A 13 15.90 32.11 10.86
CA VAL A 13 16.17 33.49 10.43
C VAL A 13 15.88 33.70 8.94
N ASP A 14 16.18 32.69 8.11
CA ASP A 14 15.87 32.69 6.68
C ASP A 14 14.77 31.68 6.37
N ASN A 15 13.56 32.19 6.13
CA ASN A 15 12.37 31.40 5.80
C ASN A 15 12.41 30.78 4.40
N THR A 16 13.50 30.90 3.65
CA THR A 16 13.73 30.23 2.37
C THR A 16 14.82 29.15 2.43
N ARG A 17 15.56 29.06 3.54
CA ARG A 17 16.72 28.15 3.67
C ARG A 17 16.39 26.90 4.48
N MET A 18 16.92 25.76 4.03
CA MET A 18 16.91 24.49 4.77
C MET A 18 18.21 23.73 4.50
N ASP A 19 18.66 22.94 5.48
CA ASP A 19 19.95 22.26 5.42
C ASP A 19 19.74 20.74 5.58
N LEU A 20 20.41 19.94 4.77
CA LEU A 20 20.39 18.47 4.83
C LEU A 20 21.74 17.96 5.32
N SER A 21 21.75 17.26 6.45
CA SER A 21 22.94 16.62 7.00
C SER A 21 22.84 15.10 6.90
N ILE A 22 23.87 14.49 6.33
CA ILE A 22 24.10 13.05 6.36
C ILE A 22 25.26 12.83 7.34
N PRO A 23 25.02 12.27 8.54
CA PRO A 23 26.06 12.06 9.54
C PRO A 23 27.25 11.28 8.95
N GLY A 24 28.45 11.87 9.07
CA GLY A 24 29.70 11.26 8.60
C GLY A 24 29.97 11.35 7.09
N GLU A 25 29.10 12.00 6.30
CA GLU A 25 29.29 12.08 4.85
C GLU A 25 29.27 13.52 4.32
N LYS A 26 28.12 14.19 4.35
CA LYS A 26 27.93 15.47 3.63
C LYS A 26 26.93 16.37 4.35
N HIS A 27 27.15 17.68 4.21
CA HIS A 27 26.21 18.73 4.63
C HIS A 27 25.87 19.57 3.40
N ILE A 28 24.57 19.67 3.08
CA ILE A 28 24.06 20.35 1.90
C ILE A 28 23.17 21.51 2.33
N PHE A 29 23.45 22.70 1.82
CA PHE A 29 22.65 23.90 2.04
C PHE A 29 21.70 24.12 0.87
N LEU A 30 20.40 24.23 1.14
CA LEU A 30 19.37 24.45 0.14
C LEU A 30 18.66 25.78 0.40
N LYS A 31 18.38 26.52 -0.68
CA LYS A 31 17.58 27.73 -0.64
C LYS A 31 16.48 27.64 -1.67
N ALA A 32 15.24 27.72 -1.21
CA ALA A 32 14.06 27.74 -2.06
C ALA A 32 13.83 29.14 -2.65
N PRO A 33 13.17 29.24 -3.82
CA PRO A 33 12.72 30.51 -4.40
C PRO A 33 11.78 31.33 -3.50
N SER A 34 11.01 30.67 -2.62
CA SER A 34 10.07 31.31 -1.69
C SER A 34 9.89 30.50 -0.41
N SER A 35 9.28 31.10 0.61
CA SER A 35 8.94 30.41 1.86
C SER A 35 7.86 29.35 1.67
N GLN A 36 6.93 29.58 0.74
CA GLN A 36 5.93 28.59 0.35
C GLN A 36 6.60 27.38 -0.27
N GLU A 37 7.48 27.59 -1.25
CA GLU A 37 8.21 26.52 -1.93
C GLU A 37 9.06 25.71 -0.93
N ARG A 38 9.74 26.39 0.01
CA ARG A 38 10.43 25.72 1.12
C ARG A 38 9.51 24.79 1.92
N GLN A 39 8.30 25.24 2.25
CA GLN A 39 7.36 24.44 3.02
C GLN A 39 6.93 23.19 2.26
N LEU A 40 6.69 23.30 0.95
CA LEU A 40 6.35 22.17 0.08
C LEU A 40 7.43 21.10 0.10
N TRP A 41 8.67 21.55 0.04
CA TRP A 41 9.84 20.69 0.08
C TRP A 41 9.99 19.98 1.42
N LEU A 42 9.81 20.70 2.54
CA LEU A 42 9.83 20.11 3.88
C LEU A 42 8.72 19.06 4.03
N VAL A 43 7.52 19.33 3.52
CA VAL A 43 6.40 18.37 3.53
C VAL A 43 6.75 17.12 2.71
N ALA A 44 7.25 17.28 1.48
CA ALA A 44 7.62 16.16 0.62
C ALA A 44 8.74 15.29 1.22
N LEU A 45 9.79 15.93 1.75
CA LEU A 45 10.91 15.25 2.40
C LEU A 45 10.47 14.56 3.70
N GLY A 46 9.68 15.23 4.53
CA GLY A 46 9.12 14.69 5.77
C GLY A 46 8.20 13.50 5.51
N SER A 47 7.34 13.60 4.50
CA SER A 47 6.43 12.52 4.09
C SER A 47 7.21 11.30 3.61
N SER A 48 8.24 11.50 2.79
CA SER A 48 9.13 10.41 2.33
C SER A 48 9.82 9.71 3.51
N LYS A 49 10.30 10.48 4.50
CA LYS A 49 10.92 9.94 5.72
C LYS A 49 9.90 9.19 6.58
N ALA A 50 8.69 9.71 6.73
CA ALA A 50 7.62 9.06 7.50
C ALA A 50 7.19 7.72 6.89
N CYS A 51 7.04 7.65 5.57
CA CYS A 51 6.74 6.39 4.86
C CYS A 51 7.77 5.28 5.15
N LEU A 52 9.06 5.64 5.28
CA LEU A 52 10.12 4.68 5.63
C LEU A 52 10.02 4.20 7.09
N THR A 53 9.51 5.03 8.00
CA THR A 53 9.30 4.67 9.41
C THR A 53 8.03 3.86 9.62
N GLU A 54 6.98 4.13 8.85
CA GLU A 54 5.69 3.44 8.96
C GLU A 54 5.77 1.99 8.48
N GLY A 55 6.62 1.70 7.49
CA GLY A 55 6.95 0.31 7.11
C GLY A 55 7.66 -0.50 8.21
N ARG A 56 8.06 0.13 9.32
CA ARG A 56 8.79 -0.51 10.43
C ARG A 56 8.00 -0.52 11.75
N ARG A 57 6.88 0.20 11.89
CA ARG A 57 6.02 0.15 13.08
C ARG A 57 4.90 -0.87 12.87
N LYS A 58 5.07 -2.00 13.53
CA LYS A 58 4.06 -3.04 13.72
C LYS A 58 3.20 -2.65 14.92
N GLU A 59 2.16 -1.82 14.76
CA GLU A 59 1.11 -1.66 15.80
C GLU A 59 -0.23 -1.08 15.27
N SER A 60 -1.27 -1.93 15.33
CA SER A 60 -2.70 -1.70 15.58
C SER A 60 -3.54 -0.64 14.80
N VAL A 61 -4.35 -1.15 13.85
CA VAL A 61 -5.73 -0.75 13.43
C VAL A 61 -5.86 0.47 12.48
N PRO A 62 -6.66 0.42 11.37
CA PRO A 62 -7.64 -0.59 10.97
C PRO A 62 -7.17 -1.56 9.87
N GLU A 63 -7.75 -2.74 9.94
CA GLU A 63 -7.74 -3.92 9.06
C GLU A 63 -7.92 -3.62 7.56
N THR A 64 -6.97 -2.92 6.95
CA THR A 64 -6.78 -2.84 5.49
C THR A 64 -5.30 -3.08 5.19
N SER A 65 -4.74 -4.13 5.77
CA SER A 65 -3.36 -4.49 5.49
C SER A 65 -3.30 -5.15 4.10
N PRO A 66 -2.26 -4.88 3.29
CA PRO A 66 -2.04 -5.61 2.05
C PRO A 66 -1.88 -7.13 2.28
N GLU A 67 -1.67 -7.55 3.53
CA GLU A 67 -1.62 -8.94 3.96
C GLU A 67 -3.02 -9.58 4.08
N THR A 68 -4.03 -8.85 4.56
CA THR A 68 -5.41 -9.36 4.65
C THR A 68 -6.01 -9.60 3.27
N LEU A 69 -5.77 -8.69 2.31
CA LEU A 69 -6.18 -8.88 0.92
C LEU A 69 -5.49 -10.08 0.26
N LYS A 70 -4.20 -10.32 0.56
CA LYS A 70 -3.47 -11.50 0.06
C LYS A 70 -4.02 -12.81 0.65
N SER A 71 -4.39 -12.81 1.93
CA SER A 71 -5.04 -13.96 2.58
C SER A 71 -6.38 -14.26 1.91
N LYS A 72 -7.26 -13.26 1.80
CA LYS A 72 -8.59 -13.43 1.19
C LYS A 72 -8.51 -13.88 -0.28
N LYS A 73 -7.51 -13.41 -1.04
CA LYS A 73 -7.25 -13.90 -2.40
C LYS A 73 -6.87 -15.39 -2.44
N SER A 74 -6.17 -15.89 -1.42
CA SER A 74 -5.81 -17.30 -1.30
C SER A 74 -7.02 -18.13 -0.88
N GLU A 75 -7.84 -17.62 0.03
CA GLU A 75 -9.13 -18.22 0.42
C GLU A 75 -10.08 -18.36 -0.78
N LEU A 76 -10.20 -17.33 -1.63
CA LEU A 76 -11.00 -17.40 -2.84
C LEU A 76 -10.54 -18.50 -3.80
N ARG A 77 -9.23 -18.74 -3.91
CA ARG A 77 -8.71 -19.85 -4.72
C ARG A 77 -9.07 -21.20 -4.13
N LEU A 78 -8.97 -21.35 -2.81
CA LEU A 78 -9.38 -22.57 -2.11
C LEU A 78 -10.87 -22.85 -2.35
N TYR A 79 -11.72 -21.83 -2.33
CA TYR A 79 -13.13 -22.00 -2.65
C TYR A 79 -13.36 -22.44 -4.10
N CYS A 80 -12.59 -21.94 -5.08
CA CYS A 80 -12.68 -22.45 -6.46
C CYS A 80 -12.37 -23.96 -6.54
N ASP A 81 -11.32 -24.42 -5.85
CA ASP A 81 -10.95 -25.84 -5.81
C ASP A 81 -12.06 -26.66 -5.14
N LEU A 82 -12.61 -26.17 -4.03
CA LEU A 82 -13.68 -26.81 -3.28
C LEU A 82 -14.98 -26.90 -4.10
N LEU A 83 -15.37 -25.82 -4.78
CA LEU A 83 -16.53 -25.80 -5.68
C LEU A 83 -16.37 -26.84 -6.81
N MET A 84 -15.17 -26.95 -7.38
CA MET A 84 -14.89 -27.95 -8.42
C MET A 84 -15.03 -29.37 -7.87
N GLN A 85 -14.50 -29.63 -6.66
CA GLN A 85 -14.62 -30.92 -5.99
C GLN A 85 -16.10 -31.27 -5.69
N GLN A 86 -16.89 -30.30 -5.23
CA GLN A 86 -18.32 -30.46 -4.95
C GLN A 86 -19.13 -30.74 -6.22
N VAL A 87 -18.85 -30.03 -7.32
CA VAL A 87 -19.46 -30.31 -8.63
C VAL A 87 -19.14 -31.74 -9.08
N HIS A 88 -17.90 -32.19 -8.93
CA HIS A 88 -17.51 -33.57 -9.24
C HIS A 88 -18.21 -34.60 -8.35
N MET A 89 -18.37 -34.30 -7.06
CA MET A 89 -19.09 -35.15 -6.12
C MET A 89 -20.55 -35.34 -6.56
N VAL A 90 -21.26 -34.25 -6.87
CA VAL A 90 -22.64 -34.30 -7.36
C VAL A 90 -22.73 -35.04 -8.70
N LYS A 91 -21.84 -34.73 -9.64
CA LYS A 91 -21.82 -35.38 -10.96
C LYS A 91 -21.60 -36.89 -10.86
N THR A 92 -20.64 -37.31 -10.03
CA THR A 92 -20.34 -38.73 -9.81
C THR A 92 -21.51 -39.45 -9.12
N ALA A 93 -22.15 -38.82 -8.14
CA ALA A 93 -23.31 -39.37 -7.46
C ALA A 93 -24.52 -39.54 -8.39
N ALA A 94 -24.72 -38.60 -9.32
CA ALA A 94 -25.79 -38.67 -10.32
C ALA A 94 -25.53 -39.70 -11.44
N SER A 95 -24.26 -40.01 -11.73
CA SER A 95 -23.85 -40.84 -12.88
C SER A 95 -23.49 -42.29 -12.51
N LYS A 96 -23.87 -42.75 -11.31
CA LYS A 96 -23.59 -44.13 -10.87
C LYS A 96 -24.35 -45.16 -11.71
N GLU A 97 -23.69 -46.26 -12.08
CA GLU A 97 -24.30 -47.38 -12.84
C GLU A 97 -25.49 -48.03 -12.09
N SER A 98 -25.46 -48.02 -10.76
CA SER A 98 -26.54 -48.52 -9.91
C SER A 98 -27.74 -47.56 -9.78
N GLY A 99 -27.74 -46.44 -10.51
CA GLY A 99 -28.69 -45.34 -10.39
C GLY A 99 -28.19 -44.18 -9.52
N PRO A 100 -28.86 -43.00 -9.58
CA PRO A 100 -28.44 -41.80 -8.87
C PRO A 100 -28.47 -41.97 -7.34
N ASP A 101 -27.38 -41.57 -6.69
CA ASP A 101 -27.27 -41.54 -5.23
C ASP A 101 -27.83 -40.20 -4.70
N ILE A 102 -29.14 -40.18 -4.46
CA ILE A 102 -29.91 -38.98 -4.10
C ILE A 102 -29.39 -38.33 -2.80
N GLU A 103 -28.96 -39.12 -1.83
CA GLU A 103 -28.39 -38.59 -0.57
C GLU A 103 -27.11 -37.81 -0.84
N LYS A 104 -26.15 -38.40 -1.57
CA LYS A 104 -24.89 -37.72 -1.91
C LYS A 104 -25.07 -36.53 -2.83
N ILE A 105 -26.05 -36.59 -3.74
CA ILE A 105 -26.41 -35.43 -4.57
C ILE A 105 -26.89 -34.29 -3.67
N THR A 106 -27.81 -34.58 -2.74
CA THR A 106 -28.35 -33.59 -1.81
C THR A 106 -27.27 -33.00 -0.91
N GLU A 107 -26.41 -33.84 -0.34
CA GLU A 107 -25.25 -33.41 0.45
C GLU A 107 -24.33 -32.50 -0.36
N GLY A 108 -23.97 -32.92 -1.58
CA GLY A 108 -23.10 -32.14 -2.45
C GLY A 108 -23.71 -30.82 -2.90
N SER A 109 -25.01 -30.78 -3.17
CA SER A 109 -25.73 -29.55 -3.47
C SER A 109 -25.78 -28.59 -2.28
N ASN A 110 -26.00 -29.10 -1.07
CA ASN A 110 -25.99 -28.29 0.16
C ASN A 110 -24.59 -27.71 0.43
N LEU A 111 -23.54 -28.53 0.27
CA LEU A 111 -22.16 -28.09 0.47
C LEU A 111 -21.75 -27.04 -0.57
N LEU A 112 -22.20 -27.22 -1.82
CA LEU A 112 -21.99 -26.26 -2.90
C LEU A 112 -22.66 -24.92 -2.59
N ALA A 113 -23.93 -24.94 -2.14
CA ALA A 113 -24.64 -23.72 -1.75
C ALA A 113 -23.90 -22.96 -0.63
N ALA A 114 -23.52 -23.66 0.44
CA ALA A 114 -22.78 -23.07 1.55
C ALA A 114 -21.41 -22.49 1.13
N THR A 115 -20.74 -23.17 0.20
CA THR A 115 -19.43 -22.73 -0.33
C THR A 115 -19.59 -21.50 -1.22
N CYS A 116 -20.63 -21.45 -2.06
CA CYS A 116 -20.98 -20.27 -2.85
C CYS A 116 -21.28 -19.06 -1.96
N ASP A 117 -22.08 -19.24 -0.91
CA ASP A 117 -22.42 -18.15 0.03
C ASP A 117 -21.18 -17.58 0.71
N THR A 118 -20.26 -18.45 1.12
CA THR A 118 -19.00 -18.05 1.76
C THR A 118 -18.06 -17.38 0.75
N PHE A 119 -17.97 -17.93 -0.47
CA PHE A 119 -17.18 -17.34 -1.56
C PHE A 119 -17.63 -15.93 -1.89
N ILE A 120 -18.95 -15.69 -2.00
CA ILE A 120 -19.50 -14.38 -2.32
C ILE A 120 -19.13 -13.38 -1.21
N LYS A 121 -19.34 -13.73 0.06
CA LYS A 121 -18.96 -12.86 1.20
C LYS A 121 -17.47 -12.49 1.17
N THR A 122 -16.60 -13.47 0.96
CA THR A 122 -15.14 -13.21 0.90
C THR A 122 -14.76 -12.39 -0.34
N LEU A 123 -15.48 -12.53 -1.45
CA LEU A 123 -15.27 -11.74 -2.66
C LEU A 123 -15.70 -10.27 -2.46
N GLU A 124 -16.87 -10.05 -1.87
CA GLU A 124 -17.37 -8.71 -1.51
C GLU A 124 -16.39 -8.00 -0.57
N ASP A 125 -15.91 -8.71 0.44
CA ASP A 125 -14.86 -8.22 1.33
C ASP A 125 -13.59 -7.81 0.57
N CYS A 126 -13.14 -8.61 -0.40
CA CYS A 126 -11.99 -8.27 -1.24
C CYS A 126 -12.24 -6.99 -2.06
N MET A 127 -13.44 -6.84 -2.63
CA MET A 127 -13.82 -5.65 -3.38
C MET A 127 -13.86 -4.42 -2.49
N GLN A 128 -14.39 -4.55 -1.27
CA GLN A 128 -14.41 -3.47 -0.29
C GLN A 128 -12.99 -3.05 0.12
N LEU A 129 -12.13 -4.01 0.48
CA LEU A 129 -10.72 -3.75 0.80
C LEU A 129 -10.00 -3.06 -0.37
N SER A 130 -10.24 -3.51 -1.60
CA SER A 130 -9.69 -2.90 -2.82
C SER A 130 -10.21 -1.47 -3.02
N SER A 131 -11.50 -1.23 -2.84
CA SER A 131 -12.09 0.11 -2.97
C SER A 131 -11.52 1.10 -1.96
N ILE A 132 -11.30 0.66 -0.72
CA ILE A 132 -10.67 1.47 0.33
C ILE A 132 -9.21 1.77 -0.02
N ALA A 133 -8.47 0.76 -0.52
CA ALA A 133 -7.09 0.95 -0.96
C ALA A 133 -7.01 1.99 -2.09
N ILE A 134 -7.89 1.90 -3.09
CA ILE A 134 -7.96 2.87 -4.20
C ILE A 134 -8.33 4.26 -3.68
N ALA A 135 -9.36 4.39 -2.85
CA ALA A 135 -9.79 5.67 -2.27
C ALA A 135 -8.72 6.31 -1.38
N SER A 136 -7.93 5.52 -0.66
CA SER A 136 -6.80 6.01 0.15
C SER A 136 -5.69 6.60 -0.73
N HIS A 137 -5.44 5.99 -1.89
CA HIS A 137 -4.47 6.47 -2.87
C HIS A 137 -4.98 7.75 -3.56
N GLU A 138 -6.28 7.86 -3.78
CA GLU A 138 -6.92 9.05 -4.37
C GLU A 138 -6.94 10.23 -3.39
N LYS A 139 -7.22 10.00 -2.09
CA LYS A 139 -7.10 11.05 -1.05
C LYS A 139 -5.66 11.53 -0.84
N ALA A 140 -4.67 10.65 -0.94
CA ALA A 140 -3.26 11.03 -0.93
C ALA A 140 -2.89 11.92 -2.14
N HIS A 141 -3.57 11.75 -3.29
CA HIS A 141 -3.43 12.61 -4.46
C HIS A 141 -4.22 13.93 -4.32
N GLN A 142 -5.41 13.93 -3.73
CA GLN A 142 -6.25 15.13 -3.63
C GLN A 142 -5.73 16.16 -2.61
N ILE A 143 -5.13 15.71 -1.50
CA ILE A 143 -4.43 16.61 -0.55
C ILE A 143 -3.15 17.17 -1.19
N GLY A 144 -2.56 16.44 -2.15
CA GLY A 144 -1.34 16.84 -2.86
C GLY A 144 -1.53 17.72 -4.11
N ILE A 145 -2.76 17.92 -4.60
CA ILE A 145 -2.98 18.61 -5.90
C ILE A 145 -3.82 19.87 -5.79
N ASN A 146 -4.68 20.02 -4.78
CA ASN A 146 -5.58 21.16 -4.76
C ASN A 146 -4.93 22.50 -4.34
N ASN A 147 -3.61 22.57 -4.07
CA ASN A 147 -2.94 23.86 -3.84
C ASN A 147 -1.42 23.90 -4.02
N ILE A 148 -0.83 23.08 -4.89
CA ILE A 148 0.64 23.05 -5.02
C ILE A 148 1.06 22.95 -6.48
N SER A 149 1.39 24.12 -7.05
CA SER A 149 2.26 24.24 -8.21
C SER A 149 3.45 23.28 -8.05
N LYS A 150 3.67 22.43 -9.06
CA LYS A 150 4.77 21.45 -9.10
C LYS A 150 6.05 22.06 -8.52
N PRO A 151 6.73 21.40 -7.56
CA PRO A 151 7.95 21.95 -6.99
C PRO A 151 8.97 22.13 -8.12
N THR A 152 9.53 23.34 -8.22
CA THR A 152 10.50 23.67 -9.27
C THR A 152 11.81 22.95 -8.98
N ILE A 153 12.38 22.25 -9.98
CA ILE A 153 13.67 21.56 -9.83
C ILE A 153 14.73 22.55 -9.32
N PRO A 154 15.47 22.24 -8.25
CA PRO A 154 16.43 23.18 -7.68
C PRO A 154 17.61 23.34 -8.64
N VAL A 155 18.06 24.57 -8.84
CA VAL A 155 19.41 24.81 -9.35
C VAL A 155 20.38 24.54 -8.21
N MET A 156 20.96 23.33 -8.18
CA MET A 156 22.04 23.01 -7.25
C MET A 156 23.28 23.84 -7.58
N ARG A 157 23.52 24.94 -6.86
CA ARG A 157 24.85 25.56 -6.82
C ARG A 157 25.70 24.83 -5.80
N MET A 158 26.52 23.90 -6.28
CA MET A 158 27.63 23.36 -5.50
C MET A 158 28.69 24.44 -5.32
N ASN A 159 28.76 25.06 -4.14
CA ASN A 159 29.95 25.81 -3.77
C ASN A 159 31.02 24.79 -3.37
N SER A 160 31.86 24.41 -4.34
CA SER A 160 33.11 23.71 -4.08
C SER A 160 34.02 24.66 -3.31
N THR A 161 34.13 24.50 -1.99
CA THR A 161 35.28 25.03 -1.26
C THR A 161 36.45 24.07 -1.48
N GLU A 162 37.04 24.12 -2.67
CA GLU A 162 38.39 23.62 -2.89
C GLU A 162 39.35 24.50 -2.09
N LYS A 163 39.77 24.01 -0.92
CA LYS A 163 40.99 24.51 -0.29
C LYS A 163 42.15 24.08 -1.17
N LYS A 164 42.71 25.03 -1.92
CA LYS A 164 44.06 24.94 -2.47
C LYS A 164 45.01 24.61 -1.32
N ALA A 165 45.66 23.44 -1.40
CA ALA A 165 46.95 23.19 -0.78
C ALA A 165 48.02 23.36 -1.86
#